data_AF-A0A9P9T6K7-F1
#
_entry.id   AF-A0A9P9T6K7-F1
#
_cell.length_a   1.000
_cell.length_b   1.000
_cell.length_c   1.000
_cell.angle_alpha   90.00
_cell.angle_beta   90.00
_cell.angle_gamma   90.00
#
_symmetry.space_group_name_H-M   'P 1'
#
loop_
_entity.id
_entity.type
_entity.pdbx_description
1 polymer ?
#
loop_
_entity_poly.entity_id
_entity_poly.type
_entity_poly.pdbx_seq_one_letter_code
_entity_poly.pdbx_strand_id
1 'polypeptide(L)'
;MRRATRSSTKTNASDKPMEPSPVDLKIGQMEGRTVALEATPELLEAAKKKPIPNLSERIDELTRENGRLRLEIRFHQQVQEAMQALPTDVRFAIQTMEASILKLNTVLELAEEDRYRTLDADRK
;
A
#
# COMPACT_ATOMS: atom_id res chain seq x y z
N MET A 1 -13.97 15.47 49.99
CA MET A 1 -13.74 15.01 48.61
C MET A 1 -13.34 13.53 48.64
N ARG A 2 -14.10 12.67 47.96
CA ARG A 2 -13.92 11.20 47.98
C ARG A 2 -12.82 10.82 46.98
N ARG A 3 -11.72 10.25 47.47
CA ARG A 3 -10.66 9.66 46.65
C ARG A 3 -11.10 8.24 46.26
N ALA A 4 -11.19 7.97 44.96
CA ALA A 4 -11.55 6.65 44.45
C ALA A 4 -10.54 5.60 44.93
N THR A 5 -11.03 4.63 45.71
CA THR A 5 -10.27 3.43 46.08
C THR A 5 -10.15 2.56 44.83
N ARG A 6 -8.94 2.47 44.25
CA ARG A 6 -8.62 1.35 43.36
C ARG A 6 -8.64 0.09 44.21
N SER A 7 -9.56 -0.82 43.89
CA SER A 7 -9.62 -2.16 44.44
C SER A 7 -8.31 -2.88 44.13
N SER A 8 -7.46 -3.01 45.15
CA SER A 8 -6.30 -3.90 45.10
C SER A 8 -6.82 -5.33 45.07
N THR A 9 -6.88 -5.92 43.88
CA THR A 9 -7.04 -7.36 43.72
C THR A 9 -5.85 -8.03 44.38
N LYS A 10 -6.11 -8.74 45.48
CA LYS A 10 -5.17 -9.64 46.13
C LYS A 10 -4.55 -10.58 45.08
N THR A 11 -3.24 -10.51 44.92
CA THR A 11 -2.43 -11.61 44.40
C THR A 11 -1.31 -11.84 45.40
N ASN A 12 -1.25 -13.07 45.91
CA ASN A 12 -0.32 -13.52 46.95
C ASN A 12 1.12 -13.09 46.62
N ALA A 13 1.69 -12.22 47.45
CA ALA A 13 3.07 -11.76 47.29
C ALA A 13 4.00 -12.90 47.72
N SER A 14 4.39 -13.72 46.76
CA SER A 14 5.67 -14.41 46.81
C SER A 14 6.75 -13.34 47.01
N ASP A 15 7.68 -13.56 47.93
CA ASP A 15 8.83 -12.70 48.26
C ASP A 15 9.88 -12.62 47.13
N LYS A 16 9.43 -12.85 45.88
CA LYS A 16 10.26 -12.88 44.68
C LYS A 16 9.99 -11.61 43.89
N PRO A 17 11.05 -10.99 43.32
CA PRO A 17 10.87 -9.86 42.43
C PRO A 17 9.95 -10.23 41.27
N MET A 18 9.13 -9.27 40.85
CA MET A 18 8.27 -9.42 39.67
C MET A 18 9.09 -9.81 38.46
N GLU A 19 8.60 -10.76 37.66
CA GLU A 19 9.30 -11.16 36.45
C GLU A 19 9.44 -9.96 35.49
N PRO A 20 10.60 -9.81 34.83
CA PRO A 20 10.82 -8.72 33.88
C PRO A 20 9.80 -8.80 32.74
N SER A 21 9.21 -7.66 32.40
CA SER A 21 8.30 -7.57 31.27
C SER A 21 9.05 -7.81 29.95
N PRO A 22 8.34 -8.10 28.84
CA PRO A 22 8.96 -8.22 27.53
C PRO A 22 9.78 -6.98 27.11
N VAL A 23 9.42 -5.80 27.61
CA VAL A 23 10.18 -4.56 27.40
C VAL A 23 11.48 -4.59 28.20
N ASP A 24 11.44 -4.98 29.47
CA ASP A 24 12.62 -5.06 30.34
C ASP A 24 13.67 -6.04 29.80
N LEU A 25 13.22 -7.18 29.26
CA LEU A 25 14.09 -8.13 28.57
C LEU A 25 14.78 -7.50 27.36
N LYS A 26 14.06 -6.71 26.58
CA LYS A 26 14.60 -6.06 25.38
C LYS A 26 15.56 -4.92 25.74
N ILE A 27 15.32 -4.20 26.83
CA ILE A 27 16.24 -3.20 27.37
C ILE A 27 17.52 -3.87 27.87
N GLY A 28 17.40 -4.99 28.58
CA GLY A 28 18.53 -5.78 29.06
C GLY A 28 19.39 -6.34 27.94
N GLN A 29 18.77 -6.83 26.86
CA GLN A 29 19.47 -7.29 25.65
C GLN A 29 20.29 -6.18 24.96
N MET A 30 19.86 -4.93 25.13
CA MET A 30 20.56 -3.76 24.60
C MET A 30 21.51 -3.12 25.61
N GLU A 31 21.85 -3.81 26.71
CA GLU A 31 22.71 -3.31 27.80
C GLU A 31 22.22 -1.96 28.37
N GLY A 32 20.90 -1.72 28.36
CA GLY A 32 20.31 -0.44 28.76
C GLY A 32 20.43 0.69 27.72
N ARG A 33 21.01 0.43 26.54
CA ARG A 33 21.11 1.40 25.43
C ARG A 33 19.81 1.40 24.63
N THR A 34 18.89 2.27 25.01
CA THR A 34 17.56 2.41 24.39
C THR A 34 17.43 3.67 23.51
N VAL A 35 18.56 4.19 23.03
CA VAL A 35 18.56 5.40 22.20
C VAL A 35 18.04 5.02 20.81
N ALA A 36 17.00 5.70 20.33
CA ALA A 36 16.62 5.64 18.92
C ALA A 36 17.90 5.90 18.08
N LEU A 37 18.22 5.04 17.12
CA LEU A 37 19.47 5.15 16.33
C LEU A 37 19.63 6.54 15.65
N GLU A 38 18.53 7.27 15.50
CA GLU A 38 18.45 8.62 14.93
C GLU A 38 18.70 9.77 15.94
N ALA A 39 18.86 9.47 17.24
CA ALA A 39 18.93 10.45 18.31
C ALA A 39 20.27 10.37 19.06
N THR A 40 21.39 10.55 18.36
CA THR A 40 22.68 10.70 19.05
C THR A 40 22.68 11.93 19.96
N PRO A 41 23.47 11.95 21.05
CA PRO A 41 23.57 13.12 21.93
C PRO A 41 23.89 14.41 21.17
N GLU A 42 24.73 14.32 20.14
CA GLU A 42 25.10 15.45 19.27
C GLU A 42 23.91 15.93 18.44
N LEU A 43 23.10 15.02 17.90
CA LEU A 43 21.88 15.35 17.15
C LEU A 43 20.82 15.97 18.06
N LEU A 44 20.68 15.47 19.28
CA LEU A 44 19.77 16.03 20.29
C LEU A 44 20.21 17.42 20.74
N GLU A 45 21.50 17.63 20.98
CA GLU A 45 22.04 18.94 21.33
C GLU A 45 21.97 19.93 20.16
N ALA A 46 22.19 19.48 18.93
CA ALA A 46 21.98 20.29 17.73
C ALA A 46 20.50 20.67 17.54
N ALA A 47 19.58 19.74 17.81
CA ALA A 47 18.14 20.00 17.74
C ALA A 47 17.67 21.00 18.81
N LYS A 48 18.23 20.95 20.02
CA LYS A 48 17.97 21.95 21.08
C LYS A 48 18.46 23.36 20.71
N LYS A 49 19.53 23.44 19.92
CA LYS A 49 20.13 24.71 19.45
C LYS A 49 19.50 25.24 18.17
N LYS A 50 18.68 24.43 17.47
CA LYS A 50 17.93 24.94 16.32
C LYS A 50 16.94 25.98 16.83
N PRO A 51 16.92 27.20 16.26
CA PRO A 51 15.87 28.14 16.55
C PRO A 51 14.54 27.46 16.21
N ILE A 52 13.61 27.50 17.16
CA ILE A 52 12.24 27.07 16.90
C ILE A 52 11.74 27.99 15.79
N PRO A 53 11.39 27.48 14.59
CA PRO A 53 10.88 28.32 13.53
C PRO A 53 9.71 29.12 14.08
N ASN A 54 9.60 30.38 13.69
CA ASN A 54 8.50 31.19 14.18
C ASN A 54 7.18 30.50 13.75
N LEU A 55 6.11 30.65 14.54
CA LEU A 55 4.87 29.92 14.27
C LEU A 55 4.32 30.19 12.86
N SER A 56 4.57 31.37 12.30
CA SER A 56 4.19 31.71 10.92
C SER A 56 4.97 30.91 9.88
N GLU A 57 6.29 30.81 10.01
CA GLU A 57 7.15 29.99 9.14
C GLU A 57 6.71 28.53 9.19
N ARG A 58 6.39 28.04 10.39
CA ARG A 58 5.91 26.66 10.55
C ARG A 58 4.55 26.43 9.89
N ILE A 59 3.64 27.41 9.96
CA ILE A 59 2.35 27.36 9.27
C ILE A 59 2.55 27.37 7.75
N ASP A 60 3.47 28.17 7.23
CA ASP A 60 3.74 28.26 5.80
C ASP A 60 4.34 26.94 5.26
N GLU A 61 5.30 26.36 5.98
CA GLU A 61 5.86 25.04 5.68
C GLU A 61 4.77 23.96 5.64
N LEU A 62 3.95 23.87 6.69
CA LEU A 62 2.90 22.85 6.80
C LEU A 62 1.79 23.05 5.77
N THR A 63 1.50 24.30 5.39
CA THR A 63 0.56 24.62 4.30
C THR A 63 1.08 24.11 2.97
N ARG A 64 2.37 24.34 2.68
CA ARG A 64 3.02 23.84 1.45
C ARG A 64 3.05 22.32 1.42
N GLU A 65 3.43 21.69 2.54
CA GLU A 65 3.48 20.24 2.67
C GLU A 65 2.09 19.60 2.48
N ASN A 66 1.05 20.17 3.12
CA ASN A 66 -0.33 19.74 2.89
C ASN A 66 -0.75 19.86 1.43
N GLY A 67 -0.39 20.97 0.76
CA GLY A 67 -0.63 21.14 -0.66
C GLY A 67 0.00 20.03 -1.50
N ARG A 68 1.28 19.74 -1.23
CA ARG A 68 2.02 18.65 -1.90
C ARG A 68 1.36 17.29 -1.67
N LEU A 69 1.03 16.96 -0.42
CA LEU A 69 0.41 15.68 -0.06
C LEU A 69 -0.97 15.51 -0.70
N ARG A 70 -1.78 16.57 -0.81
CA ARG A 70 -3.08 16.52 -1.50
C ARG A 70 -2.92 16.23 -2.99
N LEU A 71 -1.91 16.80 -3.64
CA LEU A 71 -1.61 16.50 -5.04
C LEU A 71 -1.18 15.05 -5.23
N GLU A 72 -0.35 14.53 -4.32
CA GLU A 72 0.11 13.15 -4.36
C GLU A 72 -1.03 12.15 -4.14
N ILE A 73 -1.94 12.43 -3.20
CA ILE A 73 -3.17 11.64 -3.01
C ILE A 73 -4.01 11.63 -4.29
N ARG A 74 -4.20 12.80 -4.92
CA ARG A 74 -4.98 12.91 -6.15
C ARG A 74 -4.34 12.11 -7.30
N PHE A 75 -3.03 12.19 -7.44
CA PHE A 75 -2.29 11.40 -8.43
C PHE A 75 -2.51 9.90 -8.23
N HIS A 76 -2.34 9.40 -7.00
CA HIS A 76 -2.53 7.99 -6.70
C HIS A 76 -3.98 7.53 -6.93
N GLN A 77 -4.96 8.36 -6.59
CA GLN A 77 -6.37 8.06 -6.88
C GLN A 77 -6.63 7.92 -8.38
N GLN A 78 -6.11 8.84 -9.21
CA GLN A 78 -6.26 8.78 -10.66
C GLN A 78 -5.58 7.55 -11.26
N VAL A 79 -4.37 7.22 -10.81
CA VAL A 79 -3.65 6.02 -11.26
C VAL A 79 -4.43 4.77 -10.85
N GLN A 80 -4.94 4.71 -9.62
CA GLN A 80 -5.69 3.56 -9.15
C GLN A 80 -6.99 3.35 -9.94
N GLU A 81 -7.70 4.43 -10.27
CA GLU A 81 -8.92 4.36 -11.10
C GLU A 81 -8.60 3.80 -12.50
N ALA A 82 -7.54 4.29 -13.14
CA ALA A 82 -7.08 3.77 -14.43
C ALA A 82 -6.64 2.29 -14.34
N MET A 83 -5.92 1.91 -13.27
CA MET A 83 -5.52 0.53 -13.03
C MET A 83 -6.70 -0.41 -12.82
N GLN A 84 -7.81 0.06 -12.23
CA GLN A 84 -9.02 -0.73 -12.04
C GLN A 84 -9.82 -0.90 -13.34
N ALA A 85 -9.79 0.09 -14.23
CA ALA A 85 -10.45 0.00 -15.53
C ALA A 85 -9.73 -0.95 -16.51
N LEU A 86 -8.40 -0.95 -16.50
CA LEU A 86 -7.57 -1.66 -17.47
C LEU A 86 -7.92 -3.16 -17.66
N PRO A 87 -8.13 -3.99 -16.61
CA PRO A 87 -8.46 -5.41 -16.79
C PRO A 87 -9.78 -5.63 -17.54
N THR A 88 -10.75 -4.74 -17.35
CA THR A 88 -12.04 -4.80 -18.04
C THR A 88 -11.86 -4.49 -19.52
N ASP A 89 -11.11 -3.43 -19.84
CA ASP A 89 -10.82 -3.02 -21.21
C ASP A 89 -10.04 -4.10 -21.97
N VAL A 90 -9.02 -4.67 -21.33
CA VAL A 90 -8.21 -5.76 -21.90
C VAL A 90 -9.07 -7.00 -22.15
N ARG A 91 -9.94 -7.36 -21.20
CA ARG A 91 -10.85 -8.50 -21.37
C ARG A 91 -11.79 -8.29 -22.56
N PHE A 92 -12.36 -7.10 -22.68
CA PHE A 92 -13.24 -6.76 -23.79
C PHE A 92 -12.52 -6.86 -25.14
N ALA A 93 -11.28 -6.35 -25.21
CA ALA A 93 -10.46 -6.45 -26.41
C ALA A 93 -10.18 -7.91 -26.80
N ILE A 94 -9.80 -8.76 -25.84
CA ILE A 94 -9.56 -10.19 -26.07
C ILE A 94 -10.82 -10.87 -26.61
N GLN A 95 -11.97 -10.69 -25.95
CA GLN A 95 -13.24 -11.30 -26.36
C GLN A 95 -13.65 -10.87 -27.78
N THR A 96 -13.42 -9.60 -28.11
CA THR A 96 -13.71 -9.06 -29.44
C THR A 96 -12.81 -9.69 -30.51
N MET A 97 -11.53 -9.88 -30.19
CA MET A 97 -10.59 -10.56 -31.08
C MET A 97 -10.94 -12.03 -31.28
N GLU A 98 -11.26 -12.75 -30.20
CA GLU A 98 -11.70 -14.15 -30.25
C GLU A 98 -12.92 -14.33 -31.15
N ALA A 99 -13.95 -13.49 -30.97
CA ALA A 99 -15.15 -13.52 -31.79
C ALA A 99 -14.84 -13.23 -33.27
N SER A 100 -13.93 -12.30 -33.54
CA SER A 100 -13.52 -11.95 -34.91
C SER A 100 -12.75 -13.07 -35.59
N ILE A 101 -11.85 -13.74 -34.86
CA ILE A 101 -11.09 -14.90 -35.37
C ILE A 101 -12.03 -16.06 -35.67
N LEU A 102 -12.96 -16.37 -34.76
CA LEU A 102 -13.96 -17.40 -35.00
C LEU A 102 -14.77 -17.13 -36.27
N LYS A 103 -15.24 -15.88 -36.43
CA LYS A 103 -15.95 -15.47 -37.63
C LYS A 103 -15.10 -15.64 -38.90
N LEU A 104 -13.82 -15.25 -38.86
CA LEU A 104 -12.93 -15.43 -40.00
C LEU A 104 -12.77 -16.91 -40.36
N ASN A 105 -12.52 -17.77 -39.37
CA ASN A 105 -12.36 -19.20 -39.59
C ASN A 105 -13.61 -19.82 -40.24
N THR A 106 -14.81 -19.47 -39.77
CA THR A 106 -16.05 -19.96 -40.38
C THR A 106 -16.19 -19.53 -41.85
N VAL A 107 -15.80 -18.31 -42.18
CA VAL A 107 -15.83 -17.83 -43.58
C VAL A 107 -14.80 -18.56 -44.43
N LEU A 108 -13.62 -18.84 -43.89
CA LEU A 108 -12.58 -19.58 -44.60
C LEU A 108 -13.02 -21.02 -44.88
N GLU A 109 -13.56 -21.73 -43.90
CA GLU A 109 -14.07 -23.10 -44.08
C GLU A 109 -15.15 -23.15 -45.17
N LEU A 110 -16.13 -22.24 -45.13
CA LEU A 110 -17.18 -22.16 -46.15
C LEU A 110 -16.61 -21.84 -47.54
N ALA A 111 -15.67 -20.90 -47.62
CA ALA A 111 -15.04 -20.53 -48.90
C ALA A 111 -14.20 -21.68 -49.47
N GLU A 112 -13.53 -22.47 -48.62
CA GLU A 112 -12.80 -23.67 -49.04
C GLU A 112 -13.75 -24.75 -49.57
N GLU A 113 -14.87 -25.00 -48.88
CA GLU A 113 -15.90 -25.93 -49.34
C GLU A 113 -16.48 -25.54 -50.70
N ASP A 114 -16.84 -24.27 -50.89
CA ASP A 114 -17.33 -23.75 -52.17
C ASP A 114 -16.27 -23.90 -53.28
N ARG A 115 -15.00 -23.64 -52.96
CA ARG A 115 -13.90 -23.83 -53.90
C ARG A 115 -13.76 -25.29 -54.34
N TYR A 116 -13.85 -26.26 -53.42
CA TYR A 116 -13.82 -27.67 -53.79
C TYR A 116 -15.00 -28.08 -54.67
N ARG A 117 -16.21 -27.60 -54.37
CA ARG A 117 -17.42 -27.90 -55.17
C ARG A 117 -17.32 -27.40 -56.60
N THR A 118 -16.77 -26.20 -56.82
CA THR A 118 -16.58 -25.64 -58.17
C THR A 118 -15.56 -26.45 -58.98
N LEU A 119 -14.44 -26.85 -58.37
CA LEU A 119 -13.41 -27.65 -59.03
C LEU A 119 -13.86 -29.06 -59.40
N ASP A 120 -14.76 -29.65 -58.62
CA ASP A 120 -15.35 -30.97 -58.92
C ASP A 120 -16.45 -30.90 -59.97
N ALA A 121 -17.14 -29.76 -60.10
CA ALA A 121 -18.15 -29.54 -61.14
C ALA A 121 -17.52 -29.43 -62.55
N ASP A 122 -16.33 -28.85 -62.67
CA ASP A 122 -15.61 -28.69 -63.94
C ASP A 122 -14.95 -29.99 -64.46
N ARG A 123 -14.93 -31.06 -63.67
CA ARG A 123 -14.32 -32.36 -64.04
C ARG A 123 -15.31 -33.41 -64.57
N LYS A 124 -16.60 -33.11 -64.63
CA LYS A 124 -17.65 -34.01 -65.14
C LYS A 124 -18.14 -33.55 -66.51
#